data_AF-A0A925V429-F1
#
_entry.id   AF-A0A925V429-F1
#
_cell.length_a   1.000
_cell.length_b   1.000
_cell.length_c   1.000
_cell.angle_alpha   90.00
_cell.angle_beta   90.00
_cell.angle_gamma   90.00
#
_symmetry.space_group_name_H-M   'P 1'
#
loop_
_entity.id
_entity.type
_entity.pdbx_description
1 polymer ?
#
loop_
_entity_poly.entity_id
_entity_poly.type
_entity_poly.pdbx_seq_one_letter_code
_entity_poly.pdbx_strand_id
1 'polypeptide(L)'
;AELLAPVRGAGLGVIVFTGYDFEEAADVDGFDRLWPMIDTLVDGRFDARRPELRRRFLGSTNQRLVHRTDRYRDPALWLGERIAELQVARDGTLRMLGAPSLVRAGVRALQRAAP
;
A
#
# COMPACT_ATOMS: atom_id res chain seq x y z
N ALA A 1 -15.55 10.84 3.22
CA ALA A 1 -15.79 11.72 2.06
C ALA A 1 -15.06 13.06 2.20
N GLU A 2 -15.18 13.75 3.34
CA GLU A 2 -14.63 15.10 3.56
C GLU A 2 -13.13 15.23 3.22
N LEU A 3 -12.30 14.26 3.63
CA LEU A 3 -10.86 14.27 3.30
C LEU A 3 -10.57 14.06 1.80
N LEU A 4 -11.41 13.31 1.09
CA LEU A 4 -11.17 12.98 -0.31
C LEU A 4 -11.66 14.07 -1.27
N ALA A 5 -12.61 14.92 -0.83
CA ALA A 5 -13.16 15.97 -1.67
C ALA A 5 -12.08 16.95 -2.18
N PRO A 6 -11.23 17.54 -1.33
CA PRO A 6 -10.16 18.43 -1.79
C PRO A 6 -9.09 17.67 -2.61
N VAL A 7 -8.80 16.41 -2.28
CA VAL A 7 -7.86 15.56 -3.04
C VAL A 7 -8.34 15.40 -4.49
N ARG A 8 -9.63 15.12 -4.67
CA ARG A 8 -10.27 15.01 -5.98
C ARG A 8 -10.33 16.36 -6.69
N GLY A 9 -10.63 17.44 -5.96
CA GLY A 9 -10.63 18.80 -6.48
C GLY A 9 -9.26 19.25 -7.01
N ALA A 10 -8.18 18.76 -6.40
CA ALA A 10 -6.81 18.95 -6.88
C ALA A 10 -6.42 18.04 -8.05
N GLY A 11 -7.35 17.21 -8.56
CA GLY A 11 -7.09 16.28 -9.66
C GLY A 11 -6.21 15.09 -9.26
N LEU A 12 -5.97 14.84 -7.97
CA LEU A 12 -5.19 13.69 -7.50
C LEU A 12 -6.01 12.40 -7.55
N GLY A 13 -5.31 11.27 -7.69
CA GLY A 13 -5.94 9.96 -7.63
C GLY A 13 -5.98 9.39 -6.22
N VAL A 14 -6.95 8.50 -5.98
CA VAL A 14 -7.23 7.97 -4.65
C VAL A 14 -7.16 6.44 -4.66
N ILE A 15 -6.23 5.89 -3.88
CA ILE A 15 -6.15 4.47 -3.54
C ILE A 15 -6.44 4.32 -2.05
N VAL A 16 -7.37 3.44 -1.67
CA VAL A 16 -7.75 3.19 -0.27
C VAL A 16 -7.42 1.75 0.11
N PHE A 17 -6.80 1.56 1.27
CA PHE A 17 -6.57 0.25 1.87
C PHE A 17 -7.53 0.09 3.04
N THR A 18 -8.43 -0.89 2.98
CA THR A 18 -9.49 -1.04 3.99
C THR A 18 -9.13 -2.05 5.07
N GLY A 19 -8.42 -3.12 4.71
CA GLY A 19 -8.29 -4.31 5.56
C GLY A 19 -9.59 -5.11 5.68
N TYR A 20 -10.66 -4.68 5.02
CA TYR A 20 -11.93 -5.39 4.87
C TYR A 20 -12.05 -5.92 3.45
N ASP A 21 -12.72 -7.04 3.25
CA ASP A 21 -13.15 -7.43 1.91
C ASP A 21 -14.16 -6.39 1.38
N PHE A 22 -14.29 -6.24 0.05
CA PHE A 22 -15.15 -5.21 -0.52
C PHE A 22 -16.59 -5.27 0.01
N GLU A 23 -17.11 -6.47 0.19
CA GLU A 23 -18.44 -6.75 0.73
C GLU A 23 -18.57 -6.23 2.17
N GLU A 24 -17.59 -6.52 3.04
CA GLU A 24 -17.52 -5.99 4.41
C GLU A 24 -17.42 -4.45 4.40
N ALA A 25 -16.65 -3.87 3.48
CA ALA A 25 -16.49 -2.43 3.36
C ALA A 25 -17.77 -1.73 2.88
N ALA A 26 -18.52 -2.38 1.97
CA ALA A 26 -19.77 -1.86 1.43
C ALA A 26 -20.87 -1.71 2.49
N ASP A 27 -20.80 -2.51 3.55
CA ASP A 27 -21.73 -2.47 4.69
C ASP A 27 -21.34 -1.42 5.75
N VAL A 28 -20.19 -0.75 5.63
CA VAL A 28 -19.77 0.29 6.57
C VAL A 28 -20.54 1.59 6.33
N ASP A 29 -21.08 2.17 7.40
CA ASP A 29 -21.76 3.47 7.36
C ASP A 29 -20.91 4.54 6.66
N GLY A 30 -21.47 5.16 5.62
CA GLY A 30 -20.82 6.21 4.84
C GLY A 30 -19.93 5.70 3.71
N PHE A 31 -19.85 4.39 3.47
CA PHE A 31 -19.15 3.84 2.30
C PHE A 31 -19.78 4.30 0.99
N ASP A 32 -21.10 4.40 0.93
CA ASP A 32 -21.87 4.96 -0.18
C ASP A 32 -21.38 6.36 -0.62
N ARG A 33 -21.00 7.20 0.36
CA ARG A 33 -20.45 8.54 0.13
C ARG A 33 -18.96 8.51 -0.19
N LEU A 34 -18.23 7.49 0.27
CA LEU A 34 -16.80 7.36 0.08
C LEU A 34 -16.45 6.73 -1.28
N TRP A 35 -17.13 5.66 -1.67
CA TRP A 35 -16.86 4.84 -2.85
C TRP A 35 -16.78 5.63 -4.17
N PRO A 36 -17.67 6.61 -4.45
CA PRO A 36 -17.58 7.40 -5.68
C PRO A 36 -16.30 8.22 -5.81
N MET A 37 -15.58 8.43 -4.71
CA MET A 37 -14.37 9.26 -4.64
C MET A 37 -13.08 8.42 -4.77
N ILE A 38 -13.18 7.10 -4.71
CA ILE A 38 -12.07 6.17 -4.78
C ILE A 38 -11.82 5.77 -6.24
N ASP A 39 -10.55 5.70 -6.65
CA ASP A 39 -10.18 5.15 -7.96
C ASP A 39 -9.87 3.64 -7.85
N THR A 40 -9.19 3.22 -6.79
CA THR A 40 -8.95 1.79 -6.49
C THR A 40 -9.04 1.53 -4.99
N LEU A 41 -9.76 0.48 -4.63
CA LEU A 41 -9.80 -0.03 -3.27
C LEU A 41 -8.97 -1.32 -3.20
N VAL A 42 -8.03 -1.36 -2.26
CA VAL A 42 -7.28 -2.55 -1.90
C VAL A 42 -8.01 -3.23 -0.76
N ASP A 43 -8.67 -4.33 -1.08
CA ASP A 43 -9.49 -5.07 -0.12
C ASP A 43 -8.72 -6.24 0.50
N GLY A 44 -9.23 -6.74 1.63
CA GLY A 44 -8.70 -7.88 2.34
C GLY A 44 -7.68 -7.56 3.42
N ARG A 45 -7.75 -8.33 4.52
CA ARG A 45 -6.81 -8.30 5.65
C ARG A 45 -5.41 -8.71 5.21
N PHE A 46 -4.40 -8.14 5.84
CA PHE A 46 -3.03 -8.62 5.65
C PHE A 46 -2.85 -10.02 6.28
N ASP A 47 -2.38 -11.00 5.50
CA ASP A 47 -2.02 -12.34 5.98
C ASP A 47 -0.52 -12.62 5.75
N ALA A 48 0.25 -12.58 6.84
CA ALA A 48 1.68 -12.82 6.82
C ALA A 48 2.08 -14.22 6.31
N ARG A 49 1.17 -15.21 6.33
CA ARG A 49 1.42 -16.57 5.83
C ARG A 49 1.31 -16.66 4.31
N ARG A 50 0.73 -15.63 3.67
CA ARG A 50 0.44 -15.59 2.23
C ARG A 50 1.08 -14.36 1.59
N PRO A 51 2.42 -14.19 1.65
CA PRO A 51 3.05 -12.97 1.16
C PRO A 51 2.83 -12.76 -0.34
N GLU A 52 2.47 -11.54 -0.73
CA GLU A 52 2.50 -11.12 -2.13
C GLU A 52 3.91 -10.63 -2.49
N LEU A 53 4.44 -11.12 -3.61
CA LEU A 53 5.84 -10.93 -4.00
C LEU A 53 6.01 -10.29 -5.37
N ARG A 54 4.95 -10.23 -6.17
CA ARG A 54 4.95 -9.75 -7.56
C ARG A 54 4.31 -8.38 -7.69
N ARG A 55 3.20 -8.18 -6.97
CA ARG A 55 2.42 -6.94 -7.02
C ARG A 55 2.86 -5.97 -5.92
N ARG A 56 3.17 -4.74 -6.30
CA ARG A 56 3.44 -3.62 -5.40
C ARG A 56 2.17 -3.26 -4.63
N PHE A 57 2.35 -2.64 -3.46
CA PHE A 57 1.30 -2.16 -2.56
C PHE A 57 0.40 -3.23 -1.91
N LEU A 58 0.32 -4.44 -2.47
CA LEU A 58 -0.31 -5.59 -1.83
C LEU A 58 0.68 -6.28 -0.89
N GLY A 59 0.27 -6.51 0.35
CA GLY A 59 1.06 -7.22 1.36
C GLY A 59 0.88 -8.74 1.31
N SER A 60 -0.30 -9.22 0.92
CA SER A 60 -0.63 -10.65 0.89
C SER A 60 -1.51 -11.04 -0.30
N THR A 61 -1.40 -12.29 -0.75
CA THR A 61 -2.04 -12.78 -1.99
C THR A 61 -3.57 -12.88 -1.92
N ASN A 62 -4.14 -12.80 -0.72
CA ASN A 62 -5.59 -12.72 -0.51
C ASN A 62 -6.15 -11.30 -0.76
N GLN A 63 -5.31 -10.28 -0.83
CA GLN A 63 -5.76 -8.92 -1.08
C GLN A 63 -6.04 -8.70 -2.57
N ARG A 64 -7.12 -7.99 -2.90
CA ARG A 64 -7.53 -7.73 -4.29
C ARG A 64 -7.50 -6.23 -4.61
N LEU A 65 -7.30 -5.94 -5.88
CA LEU A 65 -7.42 -4.59 -6.43
C LEU A 65 -8.82 -4.43 -7.02
N VAL A 66 -9.64 -3.59 -6.40
CA VAL A 66 -11.00 -3.28 -6.86
C VAL A 66 -10.97 -1.91 -7.53
N HIS A 67 -10.85 -1.89 -8.86
CA HIS A 67 -10.78 -0.65 -9.65
C HIS A 67 -12.17 -0.09 -9.95
N ARG A 68 -12.46 1.11 -9.43
CA ARG A 68 -13.68 1.86 -9.71
C ARG A 68 -13.56 2.72 -10.97
N THR A 69 -12.36 3.25 -11.23
CA THR A 69 -12.06 4.06 -12.43
C THR A 69 -10.89 3.46 -13.20
N ASP A 70 -10.65 3.97 -14.41
CA ASP A 70 -9.58 3.48 -15.28
C ASP A 70 -8.20 4.01 -14.90
N ARG A 71 -8.13 5.02 -14.03
CA ARG A 71 -6.91 5.74 -13.66
C ARG A 71 -5.75 4.83 -13.27
N TYR A 72 -6.06 3.73 -12.58
CA TYR A 72 -5.08 2.75 -12.12
C TYR A 72 -5.40 1.33 -12.58
N ARG A 73 -6.18 1.16 -13.65
CA ARG A 73 -6.60 -0.18 -14.13
C ARG A 73 -5.46 -0.94 -14.83
N ASP A 74 -4.45 -0.23 -15.33
CA ASP A 74 -3.30 -0.86 -15.98
C ASP A 74 -2.53 -1.76 -15.00
N PRO A 75 -2.46 -3.09 -15.23
CA PRO A 75 -1.72 -4.01 -14.39
C PRO A 75 -0.25 -3.66 -14.22
N ALA A 76 0.38 -3.01 -15.21
CA ALA A 76 1.79 -2.65 -15.16
C ALA A 76 2.12 -1.70 -13.99
N LEU A 77 1.18 -0.83 -13.60
CA LEU A 77 1.33 0.09 -12.47
C LEU A 77 1.48 -0.62 -11.12
N TRP A 78 0.95 -1.85 -11.04
CA TRP A 78 0.94 -2.65 -9.83
C TRP A 78 2.05 -3.68 -9.82
N LEU A 79 2.82 -3.84 -10.89
CA LEU A 79 3.90 -4.81 -10.95
C LEU A 79 5.24 -4.18 -10.62
N GLY A 80 6.10 -4.99 -10.00
CA GLY A 80 7.54 -4.74 -9.98
C GLY A 80 8.21 -5.13 -8.68
N GLU A 81 9.52 -4.92 -8.64
CA GLU A 81 10.37 -5.45 -7.59
C GLU A 81 10.08 -4.84 -6.23
N ARG A 82 10.19 -5.68 -5.19
CA ARG A 82 10.18 -5.22 -3.80
C ARG A 82 11.41 -4.35 -3.58
N ILE A 83 11.17 -3.09 -3.29
CA ILE A 83 12.22 -2.14 -2.89
C ILE A 83 12.14 -1.90 -1.38
N ALA A 84 13.29 -1.63 -0.79
CA ALA A 84 13.37 -1.01 0.53
C ALA A 84 13.90 0.40 0.35
N GLU A 85 13.27 1.36 1.02
CA GLU A 85 13.74 2.74 1.05
C GLU A 85 14.69 2.89 2.24
N LEU A 86 15.90 3.40 2.00
CA LEU A 86 16.85 3.76 3.05
C LEU A 86 16.94 5.28 3.14
N GLN A 87 16.61 5.82 4.30
CA GLN A 87 16.76 7.22 4.64
C GLN A 87 17.91 7.39 5.63
N VAL A 88 18.78 8.37 5.36
CA VAL A 88 19.92 8.74 6.21
C VAL A 88 19.69 10.15 6.73
N ALA A 89 19.50 10.29 8.04
CA ALA A 89 19.38 11.60 8.67
C ALA A 89 20.75 12.27 8.83
N ARG A 90 20.75 13.59 9.04
CA ARG A 90 22.00 14.38 9.21
C ARG A 90 22.82 13.97 10.43
N ASP A 91 22.19 13.41 11.46
CA ASP A 91 22.84 12.89 12.67
C ASP A 91 23.37 11.44 12.50
N GLY A 92 23.25 10.87 11.29
CA GLY A 92 23.66 9.50 11.00
C GLY A 92 22.58 8.44 11.28
N THR A 93 21.39 8.82 11.76
CA THR A 93 20.29 7.87 11.97
C THR A 93 19.83 7.27 10.65
N LEU A 94 19.81 5.93 10.58
CA LEU A 94 19.32 5.18 9.43
C LEU A 94 17.89 4.72 9.67
N ARG A 95 16.99 4.98 8.71
CA ARG A 95 15.63 4.43 8.69
C ARG A 95 15.42 3.63 7.42
N MET A 96 14.94 2.41 7.56
CA MET A 96 14.64 1.55 6.41
C MET A 96 13.16 1.19 6.39
N LEU A 97 12.51 1.43 5.26
CA LEU A 97 11.08 1.22 5.04
C LEU A 97 10.87 0.23 3.89
N GLY A 98 9.68 -0.33 3.80
CA GLY A 98 9.29 -1.24 2.72
C GLY A 98 9.35 -2.71 3.13
N ALA A 99 9.84 -3.56 2.22
CA ALA A 99 9.75 -5.01 2.35
C ALA A 99 10.41 -5.57 3.63
N PRO A 100 9.66 -6.23 4.55
CA PRO A 100 10.22 -6.66 5.85
C PRO A 100 11.44 -7.59 5.74
N SER A 101 11.51 -8.42 4.70
CA SER A 101 12.67 -9.29 4.46
C SER A 101 13.92 -8.49 4.09
N LEU A 102 13.78 -7.49 3.22
CA LEU A 102 14.86 -6.60 2.82
C LEU A 102 15.31 -5.71 3.98
N VAL A 103 14.35 -5.14 4.72
CA VAL A 103 14.63 -4.36 5.94
C VAL A 103 15.44 -5.17 6.94
N ARG A 104 15.00 -6.41 7.26
CA ARG A 104 15.73 -7.29 8.17
C ARG A 104 17.10 -7.72 7.65
N ALA A 105 17.27 -7.87 6.34
CA ALA A 105 18.57 -8.19 5.75
C ALA A 105 19.52 -6.99 5.86
N GLY A 106 19.04 -5.78 5.53
CA GLY A 106 19.80 -4.55 5.61
C GLY A 106 20.25 -4.21 7.04
N VAL A 107 19.34 -4.28 8.01
CA VAL A 107 19.67 -4.08 9.44
C VAL A 107 20.76 -5.05 9.90
N ARG A 108 20.66 -6.34 9.53
CA ARG A 108 21.67 -7.34 9.89
C ARG A 108 23.02 -7.09 9.22
N ALA A 109 23.04 -6.64 7.97
CA ALA A 109 24.26 -6.28 7.28
C ALA A 109 24.97 -5.10 7.96
N LEU A 110 24.22 -4.07 8.33
CA LEU A 110 24.75 -2.88 9.01
C LEU A 110 25.28 -3.22 10.41
N GLN A 111 24.58 -4.06 11.17
CA GLN A 111 25.05 -4.51 12.49
C GLN A 111 26.35 -5.31 12.43
N ARG A 112 26.58 -6.07 11.34
CA ARG A 112 27.83 -6.81 11.14
C ARG A 112 28.99 -5.94 10.68
N ALA A 113 28.69 -4.81 10.05
CA ALA A 113 29.68 -3.86 9.56
C ALA A 113 30.05 -2.80 10.62
N ALA A 114 29.27 -2.69 11.70
CA ALA A 114 29.60 -1.85 12.84
C ALA A 114 30.80 -2.48 13.60
N PRO A 115 31.83 -1.68 13.92
CA PRO A 115 33.01 -2.13 14.66
C PRO A 115 32.70 -2.52 16.12
#